data_AF-A0A347API1-F1
#
_entry.id   AF-A0A347API1-F1
#
_cell.length_a   1.000
_cell.length_b   1.000
_cell.length_c   1.000
_cell.angle_alpha   90.00
_cell.angle_beta   90.00
_cell.angle_gamma   90.00
#
_symmetry.space_group_name_H-M   'P 1'
#
loop_
_entity.id
_entity.type
_entity.pdbx_description
1 polymer ?
#
loop_
_entity_poly.entity_id
_entity_poly.type
_entity_poly.pdbx_seq_one_letter_code
_entity_poly.pdbx_strand_id
1 'polypeptide(L)'
;MNIKEILTKKEKDKLFLMGNEAAVRGALEAGVSVASTYPGTPSSEIGNVLSVLAAEAGMYFEFSVNEKVALEVAAAAAASGLRSFTFMKHVGLNVASDSLMSVAYTGVRGGMVILTADDPSMFSSQNEQDNRHYARLANLPLLEASSPQEVKDLMKYAYQLSEEFELPVILRTTTRVSHMRGVVELGPLKKAPAKGHFDKDPQRFVPVPESARVMHRNLVEKMAKIGVLSNNSSLNHPLNRGSQVGIITSGSAFNYVMDVVEEYNLPVNVLKITFSHPFPEKKVLEFMDNLEMVLVVEEVDPIMEKEVLAIVGKHHLDKTVHGKLDGTLPLIYEYSPDIVLGGVGRMMGLEMPPEDVKTSLGLPKRPATLCPGCPHRAAYFEVKKAAEELNITDVIFPTDIGCYTLGIERPYQTADYLLSMGSSIGTSCGFSKATDQTVVSFIGDSTFFHAGIPPLLNAVHNKANFVLVILDNRTTAMTGGQPHPGLPIDGMGMEAPEISIPAMVKACGVEMVETINPLNVRNSRESFKKALQYEGVAVVISQYPCMLIKGRKETGKNIVIDVQEDKCTNCDTCVLELTCPAIYTSEEGKIRIDPLMCRKCNVCVQTCPEKAIRAKRIDAENGRNKQ
;
A
#
# COMPACT_ATOMS: atom_id res chain seq x y z
N MET A 1 -20.94 2.89 7.81
CA MET A 1 -21.85 2.73 6.65
C MET A 1 -22.07 1.24 6.40
N ASN A 2 -23.26 0.82 5.99
CA ASN A 2 -23.48 -0.56 5.58
C ASN A 2 -22.90 -0.75 4.16
N ILE A 3 -21.83 -1.53 4.01
CA ILE A 3 -21.13 -1.74 2.72
C ILE A 3 -22.10 -2.19 1.61
N LYS A 4 -23.17 -2.93 1.95
CA LYS A 4 -24.19 -3.37 0.97
C LYS A 4 -24.96 -2.22 0.32
N GLU A 5 -24.98 -1.03 0.92
CA GLU A 5 -25.63 0.15 0.31
C GLU A 5 -24.94 0.56 -0.99
N ILE A 6 -23.64 0.29 -1.15
CA ILE A 6 -22.89 0.53 -2.39
C ILE A 6 -23.51 -0.23 -3.57
N LEU A 7 -24.06 -1.42 -3.34
CA LEU A 7 -24.70 -2.25 -4.37
C LEU A 7 -26.22 -2.07 -4.44
N THR A 8 -26.89 -1.81 -3.32
CA THR A 8 -28.37 -1.85 -3.24
C THR A 8 -29.05 -0.51 -3.48
N LYS A 9 -28.37 0.62 -3.28
CA LYS A 9 -28.93 1.96 -3.47
C LYS A 9 -29.04 2.33 -4.95
N LYS A 10 -30.11 3.06 -5.26
CA LYS A 10 -30.56 3.34 -6.63
C LYS A 10 -29.96 4.65 -7.14
N GLU A 11 -30.16 4.89 -8.43
CA GLU A 11 -29.81 6.16 -9.07
C GLU A 11 -30.41 7.35 -8.30
N LYS A 12 -29.65 8.45 -8.20
CA LYS A 12 -29.97 9.70 -7.48
C LYS A 12 -29.99 9.60 -5.96
N ASP A 13 -29.86 8.40 -5.37
CA ASP A 13 -29.57 8.29 -3.95
C ASP A 13 -28.22 8.96 -3.66
N LYS A 14 -28.06 9.46 -2.43
CA LYS A 14 -26.82 10.06 -1.95
C LYS A 14 -26.25 9.23 -0.82
N LEU A 15 -24.97 8.89 -0.93
CA LEU A 15 -24.23 8.14 0.09
C LEU A 15 -23.02 8.93 0.57
N PHE A 16 -22.67 8.78 1.84
CA PHE A 16 -21.47 9.40 2.41
C PHE A 16 -20.27 8.44 2.29
N LEU A 17 -19.63 8.47 1.12
CA LEU A 17 -18.61 7.49 0.72
C LEU A 17 -17.19 8.04 0.92
N MET A 18 -16.28 7.14 1.29
CA MET A 18 -14.84 7.34 1.13
C MET A 18 -14.46 7.30 -0.36
N GLY A 19 -13.36 7.95 -0.77
CA GLY A 19 -12.85 7.87 -2.15
C GLY A 19 -12.72 6.44 -2.66
N ASN A 20 -12.13 5.53 -1.87
CA ASN A 20 -12.04 4.10 -2.20
C ASN A 20 -13.41 3.41 -2.36
N GLU A 21 -14.38 3.72 -1.48
CA GLU A 21 -15.75 3.20 -1.58
C GLU A 21 -16.44 3.72 -2.86
N ALA A 22 -16.16 4.98 -3.24
CA ALA A 22 -16.67 5.61 -4.45
C ALA A 22 -16.03 5.02 -5.73
N ALA A 23 -14.75 4.61 -5.68
CA ALA A 23 -14.11 3.87 -6.77
C ALA A 23 -14.83 2.54 -7.05
N VAL A 24 -15.20 1.79 -5.99
CA VAL A 24 -15.99 0.56 -6.14
C VAL A 24 -17.37 0.86 -6.73
N ARG A 25 -18.06 1.90 -6.24
CA ARG A 25 -19.33 2.31 -6.84
C ARG A 25 -19.17 2.65 -8.32
N GLY A 26 -18.13 3.39 -8.70
CA GLY A 26 -17.82 3.74 -10.08
C GLY A 26 -17.56 2.52 -10.96
N ALA A 27 -16.82 1.52 -10.46
CA ALA A 27 -16.60 0.24 -11.15
C ALA A 27 -17.92 -0.53 -11.38
N LEU A 28 -18.81 -0.55 -10.38
CA LEU A 28 -20.13 -1.20 -10.50
C LEU A 28 -21.05 -0.46 -11.48
N GLU A 29 -21.07 0.88 -11.45
CA GLU A 29 -21.80 1.71 -12.42
C GLU A 29 -21.24 1.56 -13.85
N ALA A 30 -19.95 1.30 -13.98
CA ALA A 30 -19.31 0.97 -15.24
C ALA A 30 -19.54 -0.49 -15.68
N GLY A 31 -20.08 -1.39 -14.86
CA GLY A 31 -20.29 -2.78 -15.23
C GLY A 31 -18.99 -3.56 -15.44
N VAL A 32 -18.00 -3.34 -14.57
CA VAL A 32 -16.75 -4.11 -14.51
C VAL A 32 -17.04 -5.58 -14.24
N SER A 33 -16.37 -6.47 -14.97
CA SER A 33 -16.58 -7.92 -14.87
C SER A 33 -15.47 -8.63 -14.10
N VAL A 34 -14.24 -8.10 -14.15
CA VAL A 34 -13.06 -8.68 -13.51
C VAL A 34 -12.30 -7.59 -12.76
N ALA A 35 -12.03 -7.81 -11.48
CA ALA A 35 -11.14 -6.96 -10.69
C ALA A 35 -10.04 -7.79 -10.02
N SER A 36 -8.83 -7.25 -9.95
CA SER A 36 -7.68 -7.91 -9.33
C SER A 36 -6.77 -6.89 -8.64
N THR A 37 -6.10 -7.29 -7.57
CA THR A 37 -5.18 -6.41 -6.83
C THR A 37 -4.20 -7.23 -6.01
N TYR A 38 -3.02 -6.69 -5.72
CA TYR A 38 -2.31 -7.02 -4.49
C TYR A 38 -2.66 -5.97 -3.43
N PRO A 39 -2.92 -6.34 -2.16
CA PRO A 39 -3.36 -5.37 -1.16
C PRO A 39 -2.26 -4.36 -0.82
N GLY A 40 -2.61 -3.06 -0.81
CA GLY A 40 -1.69 -1.98 -0.46
C GLY A 40 -2.40 -0.67 -0.14
N THR A 41 -2.10 -0.10 1.02
CA THR A 41 -2.61 1.21 1.46
C THR A 41 -1.91 2.32 0.66
N PRO A 42 -2.62 3.35 0.16
CA PRO A 42 -3.97 3.78 0.55
C PRO A 42 -5.13 3.24 -0.32
N SER A 43 -4.96 2.17 -1.08
CA SER A 43 -6.02 1.58 -1.94
C SER A 43 -6.74 0.36 -1.36
N SER A 44 -6.30 -0.14 -0.19
CA SER A 44 -6.75 -1.40 0.42
C SER A 44 -8.26 -1.53 0.59
N GLU A 45 -8.97 -0.44 0.89
CA GLU A 45 -10.41 -0.44 1.12
C GLU A 45 -11.22 -0.84 -0.13
N ILE A 46 -10.69 -0.59 -1.34
CA ILE A 46 -11.33 -1.01 -2.59
C ILE A 46 -11.47 -2.54 -2.61
N GLY A 47 -10.38 -3.25 -2.32
CA GLY A 47 -10.37 -4.72 -2.26
C GLY A 47 -11.20 -5.26 -1.11
N ASN A 48 -11.19 -4.60 0.04
CA ASN A 48 -12.00 -5.00 1.21
C ASN A 48 -13.51 -4.88 0.95
N VAL A 49 -13.93 -3.93 0.12
CA VAL A 49 -15.33 -3.80 -0.29
C VAL A 49 -15.67 -4.81 -1.39
N LEU A 50 -14.80 -4.98 -2.39
CA LEU A 50 -15.03 -5.93 -3.48
C LEU A 50 -15.06 -7.39 -3.01
N SER A 51 -14.25 -7.77 -2.01
CA SER A 51 -14.29 -9.11 -1.43
C SER A 51 -15.66 -9.49 -0.85
N VAL A 52 -16.46 -8.49 -0.46
CA VAL A 52 -17.81 -8.69 0.07
C VAL A 52 -18.88 -8.59 -1.02
N LEU A 53 -18.70 -7.68 -1.99
CA LEU A 53 -19.76 -7.32 -2.94
C LEU A 53 -19.64 -7.98 -4.33
N ALA A 54 -18.44 -8.40 -4.75
CA ALA A 54 -18.18 -8.78 -6.13
C ALA A 54 -19.08 -9.93 -6.62
N ALA A 55 -19.21 -10.99 -5.81
CA ALA A 55 -20.05 -12.14 -6.14
C ALA A 55 -21.53 -11.75 -6.31
N GLU A 56 -22.08 -10.93 -5.41
CA GLU A 56 -23.47 -10.44 -5.48
C GLU A 56 -23.67 -9.49 -6.69
N ALA A 57 -22.62 -8.74 -7.06
CA ALA A 57 -22.59 -7.87 -8.23
C ALA A 57 -22.41 -8.61 -9.58
N GLY A 58 -22.11 -9.92 -9.57
CA GLY A 58 -21.75 -10.67 -10.77
C GLY A 58 -20.37 -10.32 -11.35
N MET A 59 -19.48 -9.81 -10.51
CA MET A 59 -18.08 -9.49 -10.82
C MET A 59 -17.17 -10.57 -10.23
N TYR A 60 -16.14 -10.99 -10.97
CA TYR A 60 -15.04 -11.77 -10.41
C TYR A 60 -14.03 -10.84 -9.73
N PHE A 61 -13.61 -11.17 -8.51
CA PHE A 61 -12.60 -10.43 -7.78
C PHE A 61 -11.56 -11.37 -7.16
N GLU A 62 -10.28 -11.00 -7.24
CA GLU A 62 -9.22 -11.71 -6.54
C GLU A 62 -8.17 -10.77 -5.91
N PHE A 63 -7.60 -11.23 -4.79
CA PHE A 63 -6.30 -10.76 -4.34
C PHE A 63 -5.24 -11.62 -5.02
N SER A 64 -4.54 -11.06 -6.00
CA SER A 64 -3.45 -11.73 -6.70
C SER A 64 -2.18 -11.74 -5.84
N VAL A 65 -1.20 -12.56 -6.20
CA VAL A 65 0.04 -12.73 -5.42
C VAL A 65 0.97 -11.51 -5.42
N ASN A 66 0.91 -10.69 -6.46
CA ASN A 66 1.59 -9.40 -6.58
C ASN A 66 0.89 -8.54 -7.64
N GLU A 67 1.30 -7.27 -7.74
CA GLU A 67 0.70 -6.28 -8.62
C GLU A 67 0.90 -6.61 -10.10
N LYS A 68 2.00 -7.27 -10.45
CA LYS A 68 2.27 -7.76 -11.79
C LYS A 68 1.19 -8.76 -12.22
N VAL A 69 0.95 -9.79 -11.41
CA VAL A 69 -0.08 -10.80 -11.68
C VAL A 69 -1.47 -10.16 -11.68
N ALA A 70 -1.74 -9.23 -10.76
CA ALA A 70 -3.01 -8.49 -10.75
C ALA A 70 -3.25 -7.74 -12.06
N LEU A 71 -2.24 -7.03 -12.57
CA LEU A 71 -2.33 -6.33 -13.84
C LEU A 71 -2.52 -7.31 -15.01
N GLU A 72 -1.84 -8.46 -15.01
CA GLU A 72 -1.96 -9.48 -16.05
C GLU A 72 -3.34 -10.12 -16.09
N VAL A 73 -3.96 -10.39 -14.93
CA VAL A 73 -5.34 -10.89 -14.82
C VAL A 73 -6.32 -9.86 -15.40
N ALA A 74 -6.19 -8.59 -15.03
CA ALA A 74 -7.03 -7.52 -15.56
C ALA A 74 -6.80 -7.31 -17.08
N ALA A 75 -5.55 -7.37 -17.54
CA ALA A 75 -5.21 -7.21 -18.95
C ALA A 75 -5.76 -8.38 -19.81
N ALA A 76 -5.67 -9.62 -19.33
CA ALA A 76 -6.23 -10.78 -20.03
C ALA A 76 -7.77 -10.70 -20.14
N ALA A 77 -8.44 -10.25 -19.09
CA ALA A 77 -9.89 -10.00 -19.11
C ALA A 77 -10.25 -8.90 -20.13
N ALA A 78 -9.49 -7.80 -20.14
CA ALA A 78 -9.67 -6.70 -21.08
C ALA A 78 -9.41 -7.11 -22.53
N ALA A 79 -8.37 -7.90 -22.78
CA ALA A 79 -8.09 -8.47 -24.10
C ALA A 79 -9.22 -9.39 -24.59
N SER A 80 -9.96 -10.02 -23.66
CA SER A 80 -11.11 -10.88 -23.94
C SER A 80 -12.44 -10.11 -24.08
N GLY A 81 -12.41 -8.78 -24.16
CA GLY A 81 -13.60 -7.94 -24.35
C GLY A 81 -14.39 -7.63 -23.06
N LEU A 82 -13.88 -7.99 -21.88
CA LEU A 82 -14.52 -7.65 -20.60
C LEU A 82 -13.97 -6.33 -20.05
N ARG A 83 -14.80 -5.57 -19.33
CA ARG A 83 -14.30 -4.44 -18.54
C ARG A 83 -13.53 -4.98 -17.34
N SER A 84 -12.30 -4.51 -17.14
CA SER A 84 -11.45 -4.93 -16.03
C SER A 84 -10.95 -3.77 -15.18
N PHE A 85 -10.62 -4.07 -13.93
CA PHE A 85 -10.14 -3.10 -12.96
C PHE A 85 -8.96 -3.67 -12.19
N THR A 86 -7.83 -2.98 -12.19
CA THR A 86 -6.75 -3.27 -11.24
C THR A 86 -6.43 -2.01 -10.47
N PHE A 87 -6.09 -2.16 -9.20
CA PHE A 87 -5.71 -1.06 -8.34
C PHE A 87 -4.53 -1.43 -7.47
N MET A 88 -3.76 -0.43 -7.06
CA MET A 88 -2.57 -0.60 -6.23
C MET A 88 -2.14 0.76 -5.67
N LYS A 89 -1.29 0.74 -4.65
CA LYS A 89 -0.53 1.94 -4.27
C LYS A 89 0.56 2.25 -5.30
N HIS A 90 1.10 3.46 -5.28
CA HIS A 90 2.08 3.92 -6.27
C HIS A 90 3.27 2.98 -6.50
N VAL A 91 3.94 2.48 -5.45
CA VAL A 91 5.06 1.53 -5.62
C VAL A 91 4.64 0.17 -6.17
N GLY A 92 3.35 -0.18 -6.06
CA GLY A 92 2.82 -1.39 -6.69
C GLY A 92 2.95 -1.34 -8.21
N LEU A 93 2.88 -0.14 -8.79
CA LEU A 93 3.10 0.06 -10.22
C LEU A 93 4.56 -0.17 -10.63
N ASN A 94 5.52 -0.07 -9.69
CA ASN A 94 6.91 -0.48 -9.93
C ASN A 94 6.97 -1.99 -10.20
N VAL A 95 6.28 -2.78 -9.37
CA VAL A 95 6.21 -4.24 -9.50
C VAL A 95 5.48 -4.63 -10.80
N ALA A 96 4.41 -3.91 -11.15
CA ALA A 96 3.63 -4.17 -12.36
C ALA A 96 4.19 -3.53 -13.64
N SER A 97 5.30 -2.78 -13.55
CA SER A 97 5.77 -1.90 -14.63
C SER A 97 6.08 -2.65 -15.93
N ASP A 98 6.69 -3.83 -15.87
CA ASP A 98 6.99 -4.66 -17.04
C ASP A 98 5.71 -5.00 -17.84
N SER A 99 4.68 -5.48 -17.12
CA SER A 99 3.37 -5.79 -17.72
C SER A 99 2.65 -4.51 -18.16
N LEU A 100 2.79 -3.40 -17.43
CA LEU A 100 2.22 -2.08 -17.81
C LEU A 100 2.77 -1.60 -19.17
N MET A 101 4.09 -1.63 -19.35
CA MET A 101 4.73 -1.21 -20.59
C MET A 101 4.27 -2.05 -21.78
N SER A 102 4.07 -3.35 -21.55
CA SER A 102 3.61 -4.27 -22.59
C SER A 102 2.13 -4.07 -22.94
N VAL A 103 1.25 -3.87 -21.95
CA VAL A 103 -0.19 -3.67 -22.21
C VAL A 103 -0.48 -2.32 -22.89
N ALA A 104 0.37 -1.32 -22.70
CA ALA A 104 0.28 -0.06 -23.45
C ALA A 104 0.43 -0.28 -24.97
N TYR A 105 1.23 -1.28 -25.37
CA TYR A 105 1.45 -1.62 -26.78
C TYR A 105 0.35 -2.53 -27.33
N THR A 106 0.02 -3.59 -26.59
CA THR A 106 -1.00 -4.56 -27.05
C THR A 106 -2.41 -3.98 -27.01
N GLY A 107 -2.63 -2.98 -26.15
CA GLY A 107 -3.91 -2.36 -25.90
C GLY A 107 -4.92 -3.34 -25.30
N VAL A 108 -6.19 -2.93 -25.33
CA VAL A 108 -7.29 -3.72 -24.76
C VAL A 108 -8.47 -3.79 -25.72
N ARG A 109 -9.43 -4.70 -25.51
CA ARG A 109 -10.68 -4.80 -26.30
C ARG A 109 -11.89 -4.34 -25.50
N GLY A 110 -12.00 -4.80 -24.25
CA GLY A 110 -12.84 -4.19 -23.23
C GLY A 110 -12.08 -3.08 -22.50
N GLY A 111 -12.80 -2.16 -21.87
CA GLY A 111 -12.14 -1.08 -21.13
C GLY A 111 -11.37 -1.57 -19.90
N MET A 112 -10.20 -1.00 -19.65
CA MET A 112 -9.34 -1.31 -18.51
C MET A 112 -8.96 -0.04 -17.78
N VAL A 113 -9.22 -0.02 -16.46
CA VAL A 113 -8.77 1.06 -15.58
C VAL A 113 -7.73 0.53 -14.61
N ILE A 114 -6.65 1.30 -14.46
CA ILE A 114 -5.57 1.06 -13.49
C ILE A 114 -5.64 2.20 -12.48
N LEU A 115 -6.14 1.95 -11.27
CA LEU A 115 -6.11 2.95 -10.21
C LEU A 115 -4.79 2.89 -9.45
N THR A 116 -4.05 4.00 -9.44
CA THR A 116 -2.82 4.16 -8.66
C THR A 116 -3.07 5.14 -7.52
N ALA A 117 -2.84 4.70 -6.29
CA ALA A 117 -3.00 5.52 -5.10
C ALA A 117 -1.62 5.96 -4.57
N ASP A 118 -1.27 7.22 -4.84
CA ASP A 118 0.00 7.84 -4.44
C ASP A 118 -0.05 8.27 -2.97
N ASP A 119 1.10 8.25 -2.27
CA ASP A 119 1.18 8.50 -0.81
C ASP A 119 2.17 9.64 -0.49
N PRO A 120 1.81 10.91 -0.79
CA PRO A 120 2.59 12.07 -0.33
C PRO A 120 2.84 12.03 1.18
N SER A 121 4.01 12.46 1.64
CA SER A 121 4.51 12.27 3.03
C SER A 121 4.66 10.82 3.52
N MET A 122 4.40 9.81 2.68
CA MET A 122 4.66 8.39 2.96
C MET A 122 4.02 7.89 4.26
N PHE A 123 2.72 8.12 4.47
CA PHE A 123 2.03 7.66 5.68
C PHE A 123 2.11 6.14 5.88
N SER A 124 2.20 5.39 4.77
CA SER A 124 2.20 3.93 4.76
C SER A 124 3.18 3.33 3.74
N SER A 125 4.13 4.15 3.28
CA SER A 125 5.02 3.83 2.15
C SER A 125 6.50 4.02 2.49
N GLN A 126 7.35 3.42 1.68
CA GLN A 126 8.79 3.40 1.88
C GLN A 126 9.46 4.65 1.31
N ASN A 127 8.90 5.19 0.24
CA ASN A 127 9.36 6.35 -0.49
C ASN A 127 8.18 7.22 -0.92
N GLU A 128 8.46 8.49 -1.18
CA GLU A 128 7.58 9.35 -1.95
C GLU A 128 7.85 9.10 -3.44
N GLN A 129 6.80 8.98 -4.25
CA GLN A 129 6.91 8.73 -5.68
C GLN A 129 5.65 9.22 -6.39
N ASP A 130 5.85 9.79 -7.58
CA ASP A 130 4.78 10.29 -8.42
C ASP A 130 4.52 9.39 -9.64
N ASN A 131 3.34 8.76 -9.69
CA ASN A 131 3.00 7.86 -10.79
C ASN A 131 2.57 8.55 -12.08
N ARG A 132 2.52 9.89 -12.12
CA ARG A 132 2.45 10.62 -13.39
C ARG A 132 3.66 10.33 -14.27
N HIS A 133 4.81 9.97 -13.68
CA HIS A 133 5.96 9.49 -14.43
C HIS A 133 5.71 8.18 -15.19
N TYR A 134 4.96 7.23 -14.62
CA TYR A 134 4.61 5.98 -15.32
C TYR A 134 3.67 6.21 -16.49
N ALA A 135 2.71 7.12 -16.35
CA ALA A 135 1.84 7.49 -17.47
C ALA A 135 2.65 8.03 -18.65
N ARG A 136 3.63 8.89 -18.38
CA ARG A 136 4.53 9.45 -19.41
C ARG A 136 5.46 8.39 -19.99
N LEU A 137 6.02 7.51 -19.16
CA LEU A 137 6.91 6.43 -19.59
C LEU A 137 6.18 5.40 -20.47
N ALA A 138 4.98 4.98 -20.07
CA ALA A 138 4.16 4.03 -20.81
C ALA A 138 3.38 4.70 -21.97
N ASN A 139 3.32 6.03 -22.00
CA ASN A 139 2.49 6.83 -22.91
C ASN A 139 0.99 6.46 -22.83
N LEU A 140 0.44 6.49 -21.61
CA LEU A 140 -0.96 6.13 -21.31
C LEU A 140 -1.77 7.32 -20.77
N PRO A 141 -3.06 7.45 -21.08
CA PRO A 141 -3.89 8.50 -20.52
C PRO A 141 -3.99 8.41 -18.99
N LEU A 142 -3.87 9.54 -18.31
CA LEU A 142 -4.00 9.67 -16.85
C LEU A 142 -5.02 10.74 -16.46
N LEU A 143 -5.91 10.34 -15.55
CA LEU A 143 -6.93 11.19 -14.93
C LEU A 143 -6.68 11.35 -13.43
N GLU A 144 -7.01 12.50 -12.86
CA GLU A 144 -6.82 12.83 -11.44
C GLU A 144 -8.12 13.31 -10.80
N ALA A 145 -8.56 12.60 -9.75
CA ALA A 145 -9.75 12.98 -9.01
C ALA A 145 -9.39 13.87 -7.80
N SER A 146 -10.25 14.84 -7.46
CA SER A 146 -10.12 15.64 -6.22
C SER A 146 -11.20 15.36 -5.19
N SER A 147 -12.26 14.62 -5.52
CA SER A 147 -13.40 14.36 -4.61
C SER A 147 -13.89 12.91 -4.74
N PRO A 148 -14.62 12.33 -3.75
CA PRO A 148 -15.14 10.98 -3.90
C PRO A 148 -16.18 10.90 -5.04
N GLN A 149 -16.93 11.98 -5.26
CA GLN A 149 -17.84 12.11 -6.40
C GLN A 149 -17.09 11.97 -7.73
N GLU A 150 -15.98 12.69 -7.89
CA GLU A 150 -15.16 12.61 -9.09
C GLU A 150 -14.49 11.27 -9.26
N VAL A 151 -14.03 10.61 -8.19
CA VAL A 151 -13.49 9.24 -8.30
C VAL A 151 -14.54 8.34 -8.98
N LYS A 152 -15.80 8.39 -8.53
CA LYS A 152 -16.89 7.60 -9.10
C LYS A 152 -17.20 8.00 -10.56
N ASP A 153 -17.29 9.29 -10.87
CA ASP A 153 -17.62 9.77 -12.21
C ASP A 153 -16.48 9.53 -13.23
N LEU A 154 -15.23 9.75 -12.81
CA LEU A 154 -14.05 9.54 -13.64
C LEU A 154 -13.79 8.06 -13.90
N MET A 155 -14.15 7.14 -12.99
CA MET A 155 -14.13 5.71 -13.29
C MET A 155 -14.97 5.40 -14.54
N LYS A 156 -16.21 5.91 -14.60
CA LYS A 156 -17.10 5.70 -15.75
C LYS A 156 -16.54 6.30 -17.03
N TYR A 157 -16.01 7.52 -16.96
CA TYR A 157 -15.37 8.19 -18.10
C TYR A 157 -14.10 7.46 -18.57
N ALA A 158 -13.28 6.97 -17.64
CA ALA A 158 -12.06 6.21 -17.93
C ALA A 158 -12.37 4.94 -18.73
N TYR A 159 -13.47 4.22 -18.43
CA TYR A 159 -13.88 3.08 -19.25
C TYR A 159 -14.32 3.48 -20.66
N GLN A 160 -15.01 4.61 -20.83
CA GLN A 160 -15.40 5.11 -22.14
C GLN A 160 -14.16 5.46 -22.97
N LEU A 161 -13.23 6.21 -22.38
CA LEU A 161 -11.96 6.57 -23.00
C LEU A 161 -11.13 5.33 -23.35
N SER A 162 -11.07 4.36 -22.43
CA SER A 162 -10.33 3.11 -22.62
C SER A 162 -10.87 2.30 -23.79
N GLU A 163 -12.19 2.20 -23.95
CA GLU A 163 -12.84 1.48 -25.05
C GLU A 163 -12.72 2.22 -26.37
N GLU A 164 -12.82 3.56 -26.38
CA GLU A 164 -12.70 4.38 -27.58
C GLU A 164 -11.31 4.28 -28.20
N PHE A 165 -10.26 4.32 -27.37
CA PHE A 165 -8.87 4.25 -27.83
C PHE A 165 -8.26 2.87 -27.70
N GLU A 166 -8.98 1.89 -27.15
CA GLU A 166 -8.48 0.54 -26.89
C GLU A 166 -7.14 0.56 -26.11
N LEU A 167 -7.04 1.41 -25.09
CA LEU A 167 -5.87 1.59 -24.22
C LEU A 167 -6.28 1.50 -22.75
N PRO A 168 -5.42 0.98 -21.86
CA PRO A 168 -5.60 1.16 -20.42
C PRO A 168 -5.63 2.65 -20.05
N VAL A 169 -6.45 3.02 -19.07
CA VAL A 169 -6.48 4.38 -18.50
C VAL A 169 -6.03 4.34 -17.06
N ILE A 170 -5.09 5.21 -16.70
CA ILE A 170 -4.65 5.37 -15.32
C ILE A 170 -5.57 6.37 -14.62
N LEU A 171 -6.14 5.99 -13.49
CA LEU A 171 -6.84 6.89 -12.58
C LEU A 171 -5.96 7.07 -11.34
N ARG A 172 -5.42 8.27 -11.15
CA ARG A 172 -4.59 8.59 -9.99
C ARG A 172 -5.44 9.18 -8.87
N THR A 173 -5.22 8.67 -7.68
CA THR A 173 -5.65 9.28 -6.42
C THR A 173 -4.42 9.51 -5.54
N THR A 174 -4.50 10.41 -4.57
CA THR A 174 -3.51 10.47 -3.48
C THR A 174 -4.14 9.97 -2.18
N THR A 175 -3.35 9.77 -1.10
CA THR A 175 -3.84 9.29 0.20
C THR A 175 -5.09 10.04 0.65
N ARG A 176 -5.10 11.36 0.48
CA ARG A 176 -6.22 12.24 0.87
C ARG A 176 -7.46 11.99 0.04
N VAL A 177 -7.32 11.89 -1.28
CA VAL A 177 -8.45 11.55 -2.13
C VAL A 177 -9.00 10.16 -1.84
N SER A 178 -8.11 9.20 -1.57
CA SER A 178 -8.46 7.81 -1.31
C SER A 178 -9.23 7.66 0.01
N HIS A 179 -8.88 8.43 1.05
CA HIS A 179 -9.40 8.28 2.41
C HIS A 179 -10.37 9.37 2.89
N MET A 180 -10.50 10.50 2.19
CA MET A 180 -11.54 11.50 2.50
C MET A 180 -12.94 10.94 2.24
N ARG A 181 -13.94 11.48 2.96
CA ARG A 181 -15.35 11.16 2.76
C ARG A 181 -16.12 12.36 2.24
N GLY A 182 -17.10 12.10 1.38
CA GLY A 182 -17.95 13.11 0.78
C GLY A 182 -19.32 12.54 0.41
N VAL A 183 -20.27 13.44 0.15
CA VAL A 183 -21.57 13.05 -0.38
C VAL A 183 -21.40 12.69 -1.85
N VAL A 184 -21.74 11.45 -2.21
CA VAL A 184 -21.68 10.92 -3.57
C VAL A 184 -23.09 10.63 -4.07
N GLU A 185 -23.48 11.29 -5.14
CA GLU A 185 -24.71 11.02 -5.88
C GLU A 185 -24.49 9.84 -6.84
N LEU A 186 -25.37 8.85 -6.71
CA LEU A 186 -25.24 7.58 -7.39
C LEU A 186 -25.85 7.60 -8.80
N GLY A 187 -25.18 6.96 -9.75
CA GLY A 187 -25.71 6.65 -11.08
C GLY A 187 -26.36 5.26 -11.15
N PRO A 188 -26.91 4.90 -12.32
CA PRO A 188 -27.49 3.58 -12.52
C PRO A 188 -26.38 2.51 -12.59
N LEU A 189 -26.63 1.37 -11.96
CA LEU A 189 -25.75 0.21 -12.07
C LEU A 189 -25.84 -0.41 -13.47
N LYS A 190 -24.71 -0.86 -14.00
CA LYS A 190 -24.66 -1.59 -15.27
C LYS A 190 -24.34 -3.06 -14.98
N LYS A 191 -25.15 -3.97 -15.52
CA LYS A 191 -24.91 -5.40 -15.37
C LYS A 191 -23.63 -5.81 -16.10
N ALA A 192 -22.70 -6.44 -15.38
CA ALA A 192 -21.48 -6.96 -15.97
C ALA A 192 -21.75 -8.23 -16.81
N PRO A 193 -21.16 -8.35 -18.01
CA PRO A 193 -21.14 -9.63 -18.72
C PRO A 193 -20.30 -10.66 -17.95
N ALA A 194 -20.80 -11.89 -17.82
CA ALA A 194 -20.13 -12.92 -17.04
C ALA A 194 -18.91 -13.54 -17.75
N LYS A 195 -18.88 -13.50 -19.09
CA LYS A 195 -17.84 -14.10 -19.93
C LYS A 195 -17.58 -13.23 -21.16
N GLY A 196 -16.30 -13.13 -21.53
CA GLY A 196 -15.84 -12.50 -22.75
C GLY A 196 -15.47 -13.53 -23.82
N HIS A 197 -14.93 -13.05 -24.94
CA HIS A 197 -14.37 -13.87 -26.00
C HIS A 197 -13.01 -13.31 -26.41
N PHE A 198 -11.99 -14.17 -26.48
CA PHE A 198 -10.65 -13.77 -26.93
C PHE A 198 -10.47 -14.08 -28.41
N ASP A 199 -10.51 -13.03 -29.24
CA ASP A 199 -10.19 -13.10 -30.65
C ASP A 199 -8.67 -13.14 -30.85
N LYS A 200 -8.16 -14.22 -31.45
CA LYS A 200 -6.73 -14.37 -31.71
C LYS A 200 -6.27 -13.34 -32.74
N ASP A 201 -5.38 -12.46 -32.32
CA ASP A 201 -4.70 -11.48 -33.17
C ASP A 201 -3.22 -11.34 -32.75
N PRO A 202 -2.34 -12.23 -33.23
CA PRO A 202 -0.93 -12.21 -32.83
C PRO A 202 -0.21 -10.91 -33.20
N GLN A 203 -0.60 -10.24 -34.30
CA GLN A 203 0.00 -8.97 -34.71
C GLN A 203 -0.29 -7.85 -33.72
N ARG A 204 -1.38 -7.95 -32.95
CA ARG A 204 -1.75 -7.01 -31.90
C ARG A 204 -1.28 -7.43 -30.51
N PHE A 205 -1.39 -8.71 -30.17
CA PHE A 205 -1.21 -9.18 -28.78
C PHE A 205 0.17 -9.77 -28.48
N VAL A 206 1.01 -9.97 -29.49
CA VAL A 206 2.35 -10.53 -29.31
C VAL A 206 3.39 -9.48 -29.74
N PRO A 207 3.99 -8.74 -28.79
CA PRO A 207 5.01 -7.73 -29.09
C PRO A 207 6.34 -8.41 -29.44
N VAL A 208 6.54 -8.68 -30.73
CA VAL A 208 7.85 -9.00 -31.31
C VAL A 208 8.36 -7.80 -32.08
N PRO A 209 9.66 -7.66 -32.38
CA PRO A 209 10.22 -6.44 -32.96
C PRO A 209 9.48 -5.89 -34.21
N GLU A 210 8.93 -6.76 -35.05
CA GLU A 210 8.13 -6.37 -36.22
C GLU A 210 6.79 -5.72 -35.81
N SER A 211 5.99 -6.42 -35.00
CA SER A 211 4.67 -5.96 -34.57
C SER A 211 4.74 -4.81 -33.56
N ALA A 212 5.72 -4.84 -32.64
CA ALA A 212 5.91 -3.83 -31.60
C ALA A 212 6.17 -2.42 -32.17
N ARG A 213 6.87 -2.30 -33.30
CA ARG A 213 7.06 -1.01 -33.99
C ARG A 213 5.74 -0.43 -34.52
N VAL A 214 4.85 -1.29 -35.01
CA VAL A 214 3.51 -0.90 -35.45
C VAL A 214 2.64 -0.53 -34.26
N MET A 215 2.67 -1.34 -33.19
CA MET A 215 1.98 -1.05 -31.93
C MET A 215 2.37 0.31 -31.37
N HIS A 216 3.68 0.62 -31.33
CA HIS A 216 4.16 1.91 -30.84
C HIS A 216 3.66 3.09 -31.67
N ARG A 217 3.68 2.99 -33.01
CA ARG A 217 3.10 4.02 -33.89
C ARG A 217 1.62 4.24 -33.57
N ASN A 218 0.87 3.16 -33.44
CA ASN A 218 -0.56 3.24 -33.11
C ASN A 218 -0.79 3.88 -31.74
N LEU A 219 0.03 3.56 -30.74
CA LEU A 219 -0.02 4.18 -29.40
C LEU A 219 0.20 5.70 -29.47
N VAL A 220 1.23 6.15 -30.20
CA VAL A 220 1.52 7.58 -30.39
C VAL A 220 0.36 8.29 -31.09
N GLU A 221 -0.21 7.71 -32.15
CA GLU A 221 -1.35 8.28 -32.87
C GLU A 221 -2.60 8.38 -31.99
N LYS A 222 -2.88 7.35 -31.16
CA LYS A 222 -3.98 7.36 -30.19
C LYS A 222 -3.77 8.45 -29.15
N MET A 223 -2.57 8.58 -28.60
CA MET A 223 -2.26 9.60 -27.59
C MET A 223 -2.35 11.03 -28.15
N ALA A 224 -2.01 11.25 -29.42
CA ALA A 224 -2.24 12.54 -30.08
C ALA A 224 -3.75 12.90 -30.13
N LYS A 225 -4.61 11.93 -30.49
CA LYS A 225 -6.08 12.12 -30.50
C LYS A 225 -6.63 12.36 -29.09
N ILE A 226 -6.14 11.62 -28.09
CA ILE A 226 -6.49 11.84 -26.69
C ILE A 226 -6.05 13.25 -26.24
N GLY A 227 -4.92 13.76 -26.71
CA GLY A 227 -4.49 15.14 -26.45
C GLY A 227 -5.49 16.18 -26.94
N VAL A 228 -6.14 15.95 -28.09
CA VAL A 228 -7.24 16.80 -28.57
C VAL A 228 -8.45 16.74 -27.63
N LEU A 229 -8.79 15.55 -27.13
CA LEU A 229 -9.87 15.39 -26.14
C LEU A 229 -9.54 16.08 -24.82
N SER A 230 -8.31 15.93 -24.30
CA SER A 230 -7.84 16.57 -23.07
C SER A 230 -8.00 18.10 -23.14
N ASN A 231 -7.59 18.71 -24.27
CA ASN A 231 -7.73 20.15 -24.49
C ASN A 231 -9.19 20.64 -24.51
N ASN A 232 -10.12 19.84 -25.05
CA ASN A 232 -11.53 20.21 -25.17
C ASN A 232 -12.40 19.69 -24.02
N SER A 233 -11.82 18.97 -23.06
CA SER A 233 -12.56 18.31 -21.99
C SER A 233 -13.14 19.33 -21.01
N SER A 234 -14.42 19.15 -20.69
CA SER A 234 -15.08 19.89 -19.61
C SER A 234 -14.60 19.46 -18.21
N LEU A 235 -13.83 18.37 -18.11
CA LEU A 235 -13.25 17.89 -16.85
C LEU A 235 -12.10 18.80 -16.36
N ASN A 236 -11.53 19.62 -17.25
CA ASN A 236 -10.57 20.65 -16.86
C ASN A 236 -11.35 21.93 -16.54
N HIS A 237 -11.40 22.30 -15.26
CA HIS A 237 -12.32 23.31 -14.74
C HIS A 237 -11.59 24.64 -14.45
N PRO A 238 -11.82 25.69 -15.25
CA PRO A 238 -11.40 27.04 -14.91
C PRO A 238 -12.43 27.72 -13.99
N LEU A 239 -11.95 28.35 -12.93
CA LEU A 239 -12.67 29.25 -12.05
C LEU A 239 -12.07 30.64 -12.22
N ASN A 240 -12.86 31.56 -12.76
CA ASN A 240 -12.42 32.93 -13.03
C ASN A 240 -12.97 33.87 -11.95
N ARG A 241 -12.07 34.63 -11.32
CA ARG A 241 -12.36 35.64 -10.30
C ARG A 241 -11.91 37.04 -10.72
N GLY A 242 -11.65 37.25 -12.01
CA GLY A 242 -11.30 38.55 -12.59
C GLY A 242 -9.88 39.03 -12.23
N SER A 243 -8.98 38.12 -11.88
CA SER A 243 -7.61 38.44 -11.47
C SER A 243 -6.60 38.27 -12.61
N GLN A 244 -5.45 38.94 -12.48
CA GLN A 244 -4.26 38.70 -13.30
C GLN A 244 -3.34 37.63 -12.68
N VAL A 245 -3.72 37.06 -11.54
CA VAL A 245 -2.99 35.97 -10.87
C VAL A 245 -3.78 34.68 -11.01
N GLY A 246 -3.10 33.61 -11.40
CA GLY A 246 -3.71 32.28 -11.53
C GLY A 246 -3.03 31.20 -10.71
N ILE A 247 -3.78 30.12 -10.45
CA ILE A 247 -3.29 28.89 -9.84
C ILE A 247 -3.63 27.72 -10.77
N ILE A 248 -2.65 26.89 -11.13
CA ILE A 248 -2.87 25.62 -11.84
C ILE A 248 -2.66 24.48 -10.84
N THR A 249 -3.63 23.59 -10.72
CA THR A 249 -3.61 22.53 -9.71
C THR A 249 -4.34 21.26 -10.17
N SER A 250 -4.18 20.15 -9.46
CA SER A 250 -4.83 18.87 -9.75
C SER A 250 -5.04 18.04 -8.48
N GLY A 251 -5.84 16.98 -8.57
CA GLY A 251 -5.99 16.01 -7.49
C GLY A 251 -6.35 16.64 -6.14
N SER A 252 -5.77 16.14 -5.04
CA SER A 252 -6.02 16.68 -3.69
C SER A 252 -5.56 18.12 -3.52
N ALA A 253 -4.52 18.55 -4.24
CA ALA A 253 -4.01 19.91 -4.15
C ALA A 253 -5.07 20.97 -4.49
N PHE A 254 -6.00 20.63 -5.39
CA PHE A 254 -7.16 21.49 -5.68
C PHE A 254 -7.98 21.83 -4.44
N ASN A 255 -8.19 20.87 -3.53
CA ASN A 255 -9.00 21.11 -2.34
C ASN A 255 -8.30 22.10 -1.40
N TYR A 256 -7.00 21.97 -1.18
CA TYR A 256 -6.23 22.93 -0.37
C TYR A 256 -6.24 24.33 -0.96
N VAL A 257 -6.09 24.43 -2.29
CA VAL A 257 -6.20 25.71 -3.01
C VAL A 257 -7.58 26.32 -2.78
N MET A 258 -8.65 25.55 -2.93
CA MET A 258 -10.00 26.07 -2.74
C MET A 258 -10.30 26.44 -1.30
N ASP A 259 -9.83 25.68 -0.31
CA ASP A 259 -9.96 26.04 1.11
C ASP A 259 -9.34 27.41 1.37
N VAL A 260 -8.09 27.63 0.92
CA VAL A 260 -7.37 28.91 1.06
C VAL A 260 -8.05 30.05 0.30
N VAL A 261 -8.43 29.81 -0.96
CA VAL A 261 -9.03 30.85 -1.81
C VAL A 261 -10.39 31.29 -1.29
N GLU A 262 -11.22 30.36 -0.79
CA GLU A 262 -12.53 30.68 -0.24
C GLU A 262 -12.45 31.28 1.17
N GLU A 263 -11.63 30.73 2.07
CA GLU A 263 -11.49 31.22 3.45
C GLU A 263 -11.00 32.67 3.50
N TYR A 264 -10.04 33.03 2.64
CA TYR A 264 -9.45 34.37 2.59
C TYR A 264 -10.03 35.24 1.46
N ASN A 265 -11.04 34.76 0.74
CA ASN A 265 -11.67 35.43 -0.41
C ASN A 265 -10.65 36.02 -1.41
N LEU A 266 -9.65 35.22 -1.77
CA LEU A 266 -8.54 35.68 -2.61
C LEU A 266 -9.01 35.91 -4.05
N PRO A 267 -8.64 37.04 -4.68
CA PRO A 267 -8.92 37.29 -6.09
C PRO A 267 -7.87 36.57 -6.94
N VAL A 268 -7.99 35.25 -7.09
CA VAL A 268 -7.13 34.43 -7.95
C VAL A 268 -7.97 33.53 -8.85
N ASN A 269 -7.54 33.39 -10.10
CA ASN A 269 -8.16 32.42 -11.01
C ASN A 269 -7.60 31.03 -10.71
N VAL A 270 -8.41 29.97 -10.83
CA VAL A 270 -7.96 28.59 -10.57
C VAL A 270 -8.27 27.71 -11.77
N LEU A 271 -7.27 27.02 -12.32
CA LEU A 271 -7.46 25.97 -13.31
C LEU A 271 -7.16 24.63 -12.68
N LYS A 272 -8.20 23.82 -12.54
CA LYS A 272 -8.05 22.42 -12.16
C LYS A 272 -7.81 21.56 -13.39
N ILE A 273 -6.69 20.85 -13.40
CA ILE A 273 -6.35 19.81 -14.37
C ILE A 273 -6.83 18.47 -13.84
N THR A 274 -7.77 17.86 -14.55
CA THR A 274 -8.23 16.49 -14.28
C THR A 274 -7.57 15.51 -15.23
N PHE A 275 -7.25 15.94 -16.46
CA PHE A 275 -6.59 15.11 -17.46
C PHE A 275 -5.10 15.50 -17.53
N SER A 276 -4.27 14.91 -16.67
CA SER A 276 -2.87 15.37 -16.52
C SER A 276 -1.88 14.74 -17.50
N HIS A 277 -2.23 13.62 -18.14
CA HIS A 277 -1.49 13.11 -19.30
C HIS A 277 -2.44 12.55 -20.36
N PRO A 278 -2.44 13.05 -21.61
CA PRO A 278 -1.68 14.19 -22.11
C PRO A 278 -2.08 15.51 -21.45
N PHE A 279 -1.08 16.35 -21.17
CA PHE A 279 -1.29 17.66 -20.56
C PHE A 279 -2.00 18.62 -21.55
N PRO A 280 -3.04 19.36 -21.14
CA PRO A 280 -3.90 20.14 -22.05
C PRO A 280 -3.29 21.51 -22.39
N GLU A 281 -2.25 21.51 -23.23
CA GLU A 281 -1.51 22.72 -23.63
C GLU A 281 -2.40 23.89 -24.07
N LYS A 282 -3.37 23.67 -24.97
CA LYS A 282 -4.26 24.72 -25.48
C LYS A 282 -5.12 25.31 -24.36
N LYS A 283 -5.63 24.48 -23.46
CA LYS A 283 -6.46 24.94 -22.32
C LYS A 283 -5.64 25.79 -21.35
N VAL A 284 -4.39 25.42 -21.12
CA VAL A 284 -3.47 26.18 -20.26
C VAL A 284 -3.12 27.52 -20.89
N LEU A 285 -2.87 27.56 -22.20
CA LEU A 285 -2.67 28.82 -22.94
C LEU A 285 -3.88 29.76 -22.81
N GLU A 286 -5.09 29.24 -23.04
CA GLU A 286 -6.34 30.01 -22.90
C GLU A 286 -6.52 30.55 -21.47
N PHE A 287 -6.14 29.77 -20.45
CA PHE A 287 -6.19 30.20 -19.05
C PHE A 287 -5.15 31.28 -18.72
N MET A 288 -3.96 31.23 -19.33
CA MET A 288 -2.84 32.14 -19.05
C MET A 288 -2.88 33.46 -19.82
N ASP A 289 -3.77 33.60 -20.82
CA ASP A 289 -3.84 34.75 -21.73
C ASP A 289 -3.81 36.11 -20.98
N ASN A 290 -4.69 36.25 -19.98
CA ASN A 290 -4.86 37.47 -19.18
C ASN A 290 -4.18 37.43 -17.80
N LEU A 291 -3.27 36.48 -17.57
CA LEU A 291 -2.52 36.39 -16.31
C LEU A 291 -1.17 37.09 -16.44
N GLU A 292 -0.64 37.71 -15.39
CA GLU A 292 0.76 38.14 -15.33
C GLU A 292 1.64 37.03 -14.73
N MET A 293 1.08 36.28 -13.79
CA MET A 293 1.78 35.22 -13.06
C MET A 293 0.86 34.04 -12.72
N VAL A 294 1.49 32.87 -12.57
CA VAL A 294 0.80 31.63 -12.18
C VAL A 294 1.57 30.87 -11.11
N LEU A 295 0.87 30.36 -10.11
CA LEU A 295 1.39 29.39 -9.15
C LEU A 295 0.95 27.98 -9.56
N VAL A 296 1.89 27.04 -9.66
CA VAL A 296 1.56 25.64 -9.89
C VAL A 296 1.58 24.88 -8.57
N VAL A 297 0.42 24.35 -8.17
CA VAL A 297 0.23 23.63 -6.91
C VAL A 297 -0.06 22.16 -7.23
N GLU A 298 0.95 21.31 -7.07
CA GLU A 298 0.87 19.87 -7.35
C GLU A 298 1.57 19.02 -6.28
N GLU A 299 1.07 17.80 -6.05
CA GLU A 299 1.63 16.91 -5.04
C GLU A 299 2.77 16.04 -5.60
N VAL A 300 3.80 15.81 -4.77
CA VAL A 300 5.05 15.09 -5.05
C VAL A 300 5.97 15.86 -6.02
N ASP A 301 5.96 15.56 -7.32
CA ASP A 301 6.95 16.08 -8.26
C ASP A 301 6.45 17.29 -9.06
N PRO A 302 7.34 18.22 -9.49
CA PRO A 302 6.98 19.36 -10.34
C PRO A 302 6.75 18.93 -11.80
N ILE A 303 5.72 18.13 -12.05
CA ILE A 303 5.36 17.64 -13.39
C ILE A 303 4.64 18.72 -14.18
N MET A 304 3.53 19.23 -13.65
CA MET A 304 2.73 20.26 -14.30
C MET A 304 3.50 21.58 -14.38
N GLU A 305 4.31 21.91 -13.37
CA GLU A 305 5.17 23.10 -13.38
C GLU A 305 6.13 23.08 -14.56
N LYS A 306 6.77 21.92 -14.82
CA LYS A 306 7.64 21.73 -15.99
C LYS A 306 6.88 21.83 -17.30
N GLU A 307 5.66 21.29 -17.40
CA GLU A 307 4.84 21.40 -18.61
C GLU A 307 4.41 22.86 -18.85
N VAL A 308 4.00 23.61 -17.81
CA VAL A 308 3.65 25.03 -17.89
C VAL A 308 4.87 25.87 -18.32
N LEU A 309 6.04 25.64 -17.72
CA LEU A 309 7.29 26.29 -18.12
C LEU A 309 7.65 25.98 -19.58
N ALA A 310 7.45 24.73 -20.03
CA ALA A 310 7.68 24.34 -21.42
C ALA A 310 6.72 25.06 -22.38
N ILE A 311 5.46 25.25 -22.00
CA ILE A 311 4.47 26.03 -22.77
C ILE A 311 4.89 27.50 -22.86
N VAL A 312 5.24 28.12 -21.73
CA VAL A 312 5.75 29.50 -21.68
C VAL A 312 6.95 29.68 -22.61
N GLY A 313 7.92 28.76 -22.55
CA GLY A 313 9.11 28.79 -23.40
C GLY A 313 8.79 28.56 -24.88
N LYS A 314 7.92 27.60 -25.20
CA LYS A 314 7.51 27.24 -26.57
C LYS A 314 6.76 28.38 -27.28
N HIS A 315 5.92 29.12 -26.54
CA HIS A 315 5.09 30.20 -27.09
C HIS A 315 5.65 31.60 -26.82
N HIS A 316 6.84 31.69 -26.22
CA HIS A 316 7.51 32.95 -25.87
C HIS A 316 6.62 33.90 -25.05
N LEU A 317 5.93 33.36 -24.04
CA LEU A 317 5.04 34.15 -23.20
C LEU A 317 5.84 34.92 -22.14
N ASP A 318 5.50 36.19 -21.94
CA ASP A 318 6.06 37.02 -20.86
C ASP A 318 5.21 36.85 -19.59
N LYS A 319 5.39 35.71 -18.90
CA LYS A 319 4.59 35.28 -17.75
C LYS A 319 5.50 34.67 -16.68
N THR A 320 5.26 35.00 -15.42
CA THR A 320 6.03 34.42 -14.30
C THR A 320 5.36 33.13 -13.80
N VAL A 321 6.14 32.06 -13.65
CA VAL A 321 5.67 30.77 -13.10
C VAL A 321 6.35 30.54 -11.76
N HIS A 322 5.55 30.39 -10.71
CA HIS A 322 5.98 30.02 -9.36
C HIS A 322 5.58 28.58 -9.04
N GLY A 323 6.34 27.91 -8.17
CA GLY A 323 6.04 26.53 -7.82
C GLY A 323 7.07 25.92 -6.89
N LYS A 324 7.44 24.67 -7.15
CA LYS A 324 8.45 23.95 -6.36
C LYS A 324 9.86 24.30 -6.80
N LEU A 325 10.08 24.63 -8.08
CA LEU A 325 11.42 24.84 -8.64
C LEU A 325 12.06 26.17 -8.21
N ASP A 326 11.25 27.17 -7.85
CA ASP A 326 11.73 28.47 -7.35
C ASP A 326 11.69 28.60 -5.82
N GLY A 327 11.26 27.54 -5.12
CA GLY A 327 11.13 27.52 -3.66
C GLY A 327 9.87 28.18 -3.11
N THR A 328 8.92 28.60 -3.96
CA THR A 328 7.63 29.14 -3.51
C THR A 328 6.80 28.09 -2.75
N LEU A 329 6.92 26.81 -3.14
CA LEU A 329 6.32 25.67 -2.47
C LEU A 329 7.37 24.58 -2.20
N PRO A 330 7.20 23.73 -1.16
CA PRO A 330 8.17 22.70 -0.86
C PRO A 330 8.10 21.53 -1.85
N LEU A 331 9.28 20.95 -2.14
CA LEU A 331 9.42 19.70 -2.90
C LEU A 331 9.00 18.48 -2.09
N ILE A 332 9.19 18.53 -0.77
CA ILE A 332 8.91 17.45 0.17
C ILE A 332 7.60 17.72 0.91
N TYR A 333 7.02 16.64 1.41
CA TYR A 333 5.77 16.60 2.18
C TYR A 333 4.49 16.68 1.34
N GLU A 334 3.45 16.04 1.86
CA GLU A 334 2.05 16.28 1.57
C GLU A 334 1.70 17.75 1.81
N TYR A 335 0.91 18.32 0.90
CA TYR A 335 0.46 19.70 1.03
C TYR A 335 -0.65 19.84 2.06
N SER A 336 -0.72 21.03 2.64
CA SER A 336 -1.79 21.46 3.55
C SER A 336 -2.29 22.85 3.13
N PRO A 337 -3.47 23.28 3.61
CA PRO A 337 -3.91 24.66 3.44
C PRO A 337 -2.86 25.68 3.89
N ASP A 338 -2.13 25.41 4.98
CA ASP A 338 -1.07 26.30 5.48
C ASP A 338 0.09 26.45 4.48
N ILE A 339 0.55 25.35 3.89
CA ILE A 339 1.62 25.37 2.88
C ILE A 339 1.16 26.16 1.65
N VAL A 340 -0.07 25.93 1.20
CA VAL A 340 -0.64 26.63 0.03
C VAL A 340 -0.84 28.10 0.33
N LEU A 341 -1.38 28.46 1.50
CA LEU A 341 -1.53 29.84 1.96
C LEU A 341 -0.18 30.56 1.98
N GLY A 342 0.85 29.94 2.56
CA GLY A 342 2.22 30.45 2.55
C GLY A 342 2.77 30.69 1.14
N GLY A 343 2.52 29.77 0.22
CA GLY A 343 2.92 29.90 -1.19
C GLY A 343 2.19 31.04 -1.91
N VAL A 344 0.88 31.16 -1.72
CA VAL A 344 0.08 32.24 -2.31
C VAL A 344 0.47 33.59 -1.71
N GLY A 345 0.72 33.66 -0.39
CA GLY A 345 1.19 34.88 0.26
C GLY A 345 2.57 35.32 -0.21
N ARG A 346 3.52 34.38 -0.40
CA ARG A 346 4.82 34.67 -1.03
C ARG A 346 4.68 35.19 -2.45
N MET A 347 3.82 34.57 -3.25
CA MET A 347 3.54 35.00 -4.63
C MET A 347 2.93 36.41 -4.68
N MET A 348 1.99 36.71 -3.79
CA MET A 348 1.24 37.98 -3.79
C MET A 348 1.88 39.07 -2.90
N GLY A 349 2.95 38.77 -2.17
CA GLY A 349 3.58 39.70 -1.23
C GLY A 349 2.71 40.03 0.00
N LEU A 350 1.87 39.11 0.45
CA LEU A 350 0.99 39.30 1.60
C LEU A 350 1.70 38.99 2.93
N GLU A 351 1.37 39.74 3.99
CA GLU A 351 1.79 39.38 5.35
C GLU A 351 1.09 38.08 5.77
N MET A 352 1.88 37.08 6.16
CA MET A 352 1.38 35.76 6.54
C MET A 352 1.28 35.61 8.06
N PRO A 353 0.28 34.88 8.57
CA PRO A 353 0.27 34.45 9.96
C PRO A 353 1.61 33.75 10.28
N PRO A 354 2.18 33.96 11.48
CA PRO A 354 3.44 33.34 11.84
C PRO A 354 3.35 31.81 11.76
N GLU A 355 4.28 31.19 11.04
CA GLU A 355 4.47 29.74 11.03
C GLU A 355 4.94 29.28 12.42
N ASP A 356 4.33 28.21 12.92
CA ASP A 356 4.61 27.50 14.17
C ASP A 356 4.25 28.19 15.49
N VAL A 357 3.17 27.70 16.11
CA VAL A 357 3.13 27.59 17.56
C VAL A 357 4.11 26.48 17.96
N LYS A 358 5.39 26.82 18.16
CA LYS A 358 6.37 25.90 18.75
C LYS A 358 5.93 25.57 20.17
N THR A 359 5.23 24.46 20.33
CA THR A 359 4.83 23.97 21.65
C THR A 359 6.07 23.46 22.38
N SER A 360 6.23 23.84 23.64
CA SER A 360 7.25 23.28 24.54
C SER A 360 6.91 21.87 25.03
N LEU A 361 5.71 21.35 24.71
CA LEU A 361 5.33 19.97 25.02
C LEU A 361 6.06 19.03 24.05
N GLY A 362 6.99 18.24 24.60
CA GLY A 362 7.56 17.11 23.89
C GLY A 362 6.44 16.11 23.57
N LEU A 363 6.11 15.96 22.28
CA LEU A 363 5.12 14.97 21.85
C LEU A 363 5.66 13.56 22.18
N PRO A 364 4.81 12.67 22.74
CA PRO A 364 5.22 11.30 23.01
C PRO A 364 5.60 10.61 21.70
N LYS A 365 6.80 10.02 21.65
CA LYS A 365 7.21 9.18 20.51
C LYS A 365 6.27 8.00 20.41
N ARG A 366 5.82 7.66 19.20
CA ARG A 366 5.02 6.47 18.91
C ARG A 366 5.91 5.43 18.21
N PRO A 367 6.72 4.65 18.95
CA PRO A 367 7.61 3.67 18.35
C PRO A 367 6.82 2.54 17.67
N ALA A 368 7.36 2.04 16.57
CA ALA A 368 6.84 0.87 15.88
C ALA A 368 6.84 -0.35 16.83
N THR A 369 5.65 -0.78 17.28
CA THR A 369 5.54 -1.82 18.32
C THR A 369 4.70 -3.00 17.85
N LEU A 370 5.22 -4.22 18.05
CA LEU A 370 4.48 -5.46 17.80
C LEU A 370 3.32 -5.61 18.80
N CYS A 371 2.16 -6.07 18.32
CA CYS A 371 0.96 -6.27 19.13
C CYS A 371 1.21 -7.16 20.36
N PRO A 372 0.41 -7.04 21.45
CA PRO A 372 0.46 -7.96 22.57
C PRO A 372 0.37 -9.43 22.14
N GLY A 373 1.33 -10.23 22.59
CA GLY A 373 1.42 -11.66 22.25
C GLY A 373 1.81 -11.99 20.80
N CYS A 374 2.22 -11.02 19.98
CA CYS A 374 2.62 -11.29 18.59
C CYS A 374 3.66 -12.44 18.49
N PRO A 375 3.47 -13.44 17.60
CA PRO A 375 4.41 -14.55 17.46
C PRO A 375 5.78 -14.11 16.90
N HIS A 376 5.84 -13.03 16.10
CA HIS A 376 7.12 -12.52 15.58
C HIS A 376 8.06 -12.07 16.69
N ARG A 377 7.52 -11.53 17.80
CA ARG A 377 8.30 -11.16 18.99
C ARG A 377 9.07 -12.36 19.54
N ALA A 378 8.41 -13.51 19.64
CA ALA A 378 9.05 -14.71 20.15
C ALA A 378 10.11 -15.22 19.16
N ALA A 379 9.84 -15.16 17.84
CA ALA A 379 10.84 -15.51 16.83
C ALA A 379 12.10 -14.62 16.91
N TYR A 380 11.95 -13.28 17.00
CA TYR A 380 13.10 -12.37 17.15
C TYR A 380 13.87 -12.63 18.42
N PHE A 381 13.16 -12.80 19.54
CA PHE A 381 13.78 -13.06 20.82
C PHE A 381 14.58 -14.38 20.78
N GLU A 382 14.03 -15.47 20.24
CA GLU A 382 14.74 -16.75 20.19
C GLU A 382 15.87 -16.80 19.17
N VAL A 383 15.78 -16.10 18.03
CA VAL A 383 16.91 -15.95 17.09
C VAL A 383 18.09 -15.26 17.79
N LYS A 384 17.82 -14.18 18.53
CA LYS A 384 18.87 -13.46 19.27
C LYS A 384 19.46 -14.31 20.38
N LYS A 385 18.63 -15.01 21.17
CA LYS A 385 19.12 -15.92 22.21
C LYS A 385 19.93 -17.09 21.63
N ALA A 386 19.54 -17.62 20.47
CA ALA A 386 20.32 -18.64 19.77
C ALA A 386 21.69 -18.11 19.31
N ALA A 387 21.74 -16.90 18.74
CA ALA A 387 23.00 -16.26 18.36
C ALA A 387 23.89 -15.96 19.57
N GLU A 388 23.32 -15.42 20.66
CA GLU A 388 24.01 -15.18 21.94
C GLU A 388 24.62 -16.48 22.52
N GLU A 389 23.84 -17.58 22.58
CA GLU A 389 24.33 -18.88 23.09
C GLU A 389 25.43 -19.50 22.22
N LEU A 390 25.47 -19.16 20.92
CA LEU A 390 26.50 -19.58 19.99
C LEU A 390 27.68 -18.59 19.92
N ASN A 391 27.65 -17.50 20.69
CA ASN A 391 28.62 -16.40 20.65
C ASN A 391 28.75 -15.74 19.26
N ILE A 392 27.66 -15.69 18.50
CA ILE A 392 27.58 -14.98 17.21
C ILE A 392 27.14 -13.55 17.50
N THR A 393 28.09 -12.61 17.41
CA THR A 393 27.83 -11.19 17.73
C THR A 393 27.70 -10.30 16.49
N ASP A 394 28.19 -10.75 15.35
CA ASP A 394 28.25 -9.97 14.11
C ASP A 394 27.23 -10.50 13.10
N VAL A 395 25.99 -10.01 13.22
CA VAL A 395 24.83 -10.46 12.46
C VAL A 395 24.26 -9.29 11.67
N ILE A 396 24.00 -9.52 10.37
CA ILE A 396 23.21 -8.63 9.53
C ILE A 396 21.79 -9.18 9.46
N PHE A 397 20.80 -8.31 9.64
CA PHE A 397 19.38 -8.64 9.56
C PHE A 397 18.69 -7.98 8.35
N PRO A 398 18.86 -8.51 7.12
CA PRO A 398 18.04 -8.08 6.00
C PRO A 398 16.56 -8.38 6.30
N THR A 399 15.71 -7.39 6.13
CA THR A 399 14.28 -7.51 6.40
C THR A 399 13.49 -7.10 5.16
N ASP A 400 12.19 -7.18 5.28
CA ASP A 400 11.26 -6.98 4.18
C ASP A 400 10.12 -6.03 4.66
N ILE A 401 9.10 -5.75 3.84
CA ILE A 401 7.98 -4.86 4.19
C ILE A 401 6.82 -5.65 4.83
N GLY A 402 6.58 -5.45 6.12
CA GLY A 402 5.50 -6.13 6.85
C GLY A 402 5.51 -5.85 8.35
N CYS A 403 4.72 -6.60 9.13
CA CYS A 403 4.83 -6.55 10.60
C CYS A 403 6.24 -6.86 11.09
N TYR A 404 7.05 -7.50 10.26
CA TYR A 404 8.42 -7.88 10.54
C TYR A 404 9.45 -6.75 10.28
N THR A 405 9.05 -5.64 9.64
CA THR A 405 9.83 -4.39 9.67
C THR A 405 9.86 -3.77 11.07
N LEU A 406 8.82 -4.04 11.88
CA LEU A 406 8.71 -3.53 13.26
C LEU A 406 9.78 -4.12 14.21
N GLY A 407 10.57 -5.08 13.75
CA GLY A 407 11.77 -5.57 14.44
C GLY A 407 12.92 -4.55 14.50
N ILE A 408 12.84 -3.42 13.79
CA ILE A 408 13.84 -2.34 13.84
C ILE A 408 13.98 -1.69 15.23
N GLU A 409 12.88 -1.65 15.97
CA GLU A 409 12.85 -1.01 17.28
C GLU A 409 13.51 -1.85 18.37
N ARG A 410 13.96 -1.17 19.43
CA ARG A 410 14.46 -1.84 20.63
C ARG A 410 13.34 -2.70 21.25
N PRO A 411 13.66 -3.91 21.74
CA PRO A 411 15.00 -4.49 21.92
C PRO A 411 15.44 -5.45 20.81
N TYR A 412 14.64 -5.63 19.75
CA TYR A 412 14.93 -6.62 18.72
C TYR A 412 16.10 -6.16 17.86
N GLN A 413 15.99 -4.98 17.22
CA GLN A 413 17.00 -4.47 16.28
C GLN A 413 17.38 -5.52 15.23
N THR A 414 16.37 -6.20 14.67
CA THR A 414 16.50 -7.29 13.70
C THR A 414 16.06 -6.86 12.30
N ALA A 415 16.42 -5.64 11.92
CA ALA A 415 16.08 -5.02 10.64
C ALA A 415 17.13 -3.95 10.28
N ASP A 416 18.19 -4.37 9.60
CA ASP A 416 19.33 -3.50 9.24
C ASP A 416 19.23 -2.96 7.81
N TYR A 417 18.58 -3.72 6.91
CA TYR A 417 18.52 -3.38 5.50
C TYR A 417 17.20 -3.82 4.87
N LEU A 418 16.57 -2.90 4.12
CA LEU A 418 15.26 -3.08 3.47
C LEU A 418 15.25 -2.31 2.14
N LEU A 419 14.90 -2.96 1.03
CA LEU A 419 14.74 -2.31 -0.28
C LEU A 419 13.29 -2.31 -0.78
N SER A 420 12.69 -3.49 -0.90
CA SER A 420 11.34 -3.69 -1.43
C SER A 420 10.72 -4.98 -0.92
N MET A 421 9.46 -5.25 -1.30
CA MET A 421 8.81 -6.53 -1.00
C MET A 421 9.55 -7.68 -1.68
N GLY A 422 9.86 -8.73 -0.92
CA GLY A 422 10.65 -9.89 -1.36
C GLY A 422 12.17 -9.67 -1.37
N SER A 423 12.66 -8.48 -1.01
CA SER A 423 14.09 -8.14 -1.15
C SER A 423 15.01 -8.77 -0.11
N SER A 424 14.50 -9.27 1.02
CA SER A 424 15.34 -9.79 2.11
C SER A 424 16.18 -10.99 1.67
N ILE A 425 15.64 -11.87 0.83
CA ILE A 425 16.35 -13.05 0.32
C ILE A 425 17.43 -12.66 -0.69
N GLY A 426 17.12 -11.75 -1.61
CA GLY A 426 18.06 -11.27 -2.63
C GLY A 426 19.23 -10.48 -2.02
N THR A 427 18.94 -9.64 -1.03
CA THR A 427 19.97 -8.90 -0.28
C THR A 427 20.81 -9.82 0.59
N SER A 428 20.22 -10.87 1.20
CA SER A 428 20.98 -11.93 1.87
C SER A 428 21.94 -12.66 0.94
N CYS A 429 21.56 -12.92 -0.33
CA CYS A 429 22.48 -13.48 -1.31
C CYS A 429 23.71 -12.57 -1.47
N GLY A 430 23.49 -11.26 -1.64
CA GLY A 430 24.56 -10.26 -1.75
C GLY A 430 25.48 -10.22 -0.54
N PHE A 431 24.91 -10.09 0.67
CA PHE A 431 25.68 -10.08 1.92
C PHE A 431 26.48 -11.37 2.10
N SER A 432 25.88 -12.54 1.85
CA SER A 432 26.57 -13.84 1.98
C SER A 432 27.79 -14.02 1.06
N LYS A 433 27.94 -13.16 0.04
CA LYS A 433 29.11 -13.15 -0.86
C LYS A 433 30.06 -11.99 -0.58
N ALA A 434 29.56 -10.92 0.02
CA ALA A 434 30.31 -9.67 0.22
C ALA A 434 30.94 -9.55 1.61
N THR A 435 30.46 -10.31 2.59
CA THR A 435 30.93 -10.25 3.98
C THR A 435 31.10 -11.64 4.59
N ASP A 436 31.91 -11.72 5.65
CA ASP A 436 32.04 -12.92 6.50
C ASP A 436 31.04 -12.91 7.69
N GLN A 437 30.15 -11.91 7.73
CA GLN A 437 29.18 -11.74 8.80
C GLN A 437 28.07 -12.80 8.70
N THR A 438 27.48 -13.17 9.84
CA THR A 438 26.31 -14.06 9.82
C THR A 438 25.11 -13.31 9.28
N VAL A 439 24.35 -13.91 8.36
CA VAL A 439 23.17 -13.28 7.77
C VAL A 439 21.92 -14.03 8.22
N VAL A 440 20.99 -13.32 8.85
CA VAL A 440 19.67 -13.85 9.23
C VAL A 440 18.59 -12.93 8.67
N SER A 441 17.85 -13.39 7.68
CA SER A 441 16.79 -12.58 7.05
C SER A 441 15.39 -12.96 7.49
N PHE A 442 14.49 -11.97 7.44
CA PHE A 442 13.08 -12.15 7.77
C PHE A 442 12.19 -11.82 6.57
N ILE A 443 11.20 -12.66 6.35
CA ILE A 443 10.15 -12.45 5.34
C ILE A 443 8.81 -12.97 5.88
N GLY A 444 7.70 -12.32 5.55
CA GLY A 444 6.37 -12.85 5.87
C GLY A 444 5.93 -13.93 4.88
N ASP A 445 4.95 -14.74 5.28
CA ASP A 445 4.26 -15.71 4.42
C ASP A 445 3.69 -15.11 3.12
N SER A 446 2.87 -14.07 3.20
CA SER A 446 2.29 -13.39 2.02
C SER A 446 3.40 -12.86 1.10
N THR A 447 4.43 -12.27 1.68
CA THR A 447 5.55 -11.68 0.93
C THR A 447 6.47 -12.73 0.31
N PHE A 448 6.58 -13.91 0.94
CA PHE A 448 7.28 -15.05 0.36
C PHE A 448 6.62 -15.49 -0.96
N PHE A 449 5.28 -15.55 -1.01
CA PHE A 449 4.55 -15.81 -2.25
C PHE A 449 4.63 -14.65 -3.26
N HIS A 450 4.68 -13.40 -2.78
CA HIS A 450 4.73 -12.20 -3.63
C HIS A 450 5.98 -12.15 -4.49
N ALA A 451 7.16 -12.29 -3.88
CA ALA A 451 8.43 -12.15 -4.57
C ALA A 451 9.60 -12.93 -3.93
N GLY A 452 9.35 -13.76 -2.91
CA GLY A 452 10.41 -14.51 -2.22
C GLY A 452 10.87 -15.79 -2.94
N ILE A 453 10.04 -16.39 -3.80
CA ILE A 453 10.36 -17.65 -4.48
C ILE A 453 11.51 -17.49 -5.50
N PRO A 454 11.48 -16.54 -6.45
CA PRO A 454 12.59 -16.37 -7.41
C PRO A 454 13.96 -16.12 -6.76
N PRO A 455 14.11 -15.23 -5.75
CA PRO A 455 15.41 -15.06 -5.10
C PRO A 455 15.84 -16.27 -4.26
N LEU A 456 14.90 -17.10 -3.76
CA LEU A 456 15.27 -18.35 -3.07
C LEU A 456 15.87 -19.37 -4.05
N LEU A 457 15.32 -19.50 -5.26
CA LEU A 457 15.93 -20.31 -6.32
C LEU A 457 17.34 -19.82 -6.65
N ASN A 458 17.53 -18.50 -6.74
CA ASN A 458 18.84 -17.90 -6.95
C ASN A 458 19.82 -18.19 -5.79
N ALA A 459 19.34 -18.11 -4.54
CA ALA A 459 20.14 -18.39 -3.35
C ALA A 459 20.68 -19.82 -3.36
N VAL A 460 19.82 -20.80 -3.63
CA VAL A 460 20.18 -22.22 -3.68
C VAL A 460 21.14 -22.47 -4.86
N HIS A 461 20.81 -22.00 -6.06
CA HIS A 461 21.65 -22.18 -7.24
C HIS A 461 23.08 -21.63 -7.05
N ASN A 462 23.19 -20.46 -6.43
CA ASN A 462 24.48 -19.79 -6.19
C ASN A 462 25.14 -20.14 -4.87
N LYS A 463 24.65 -21.16 -4.14
CA LYS A 463 25.20 -21.62 -2.86
C LYS A 463 25.41 -20.46 -1.89
N ALA A 464 24.39 -19.63 -1.74
CA ALA A 464 24.38 -18.57 -0.72
C ALA A 464 24.40 -19.21 0.68
N ASN A 465 24.92 -18.48 1.67
CA ASN A 465 25.02 -18.95 3.06
C ASN A 465 24.31 -17.97 3.99
N PHE A 466 23.08 -18.30 4.40
CA PHE A 466 22.30 -17.48 5.32
C PHE A 466 21.11 -18.27 5.90
N VAL A 467 20.58 -17.77 7.03
CA VAL A 467 19.33 -18.27 7.62
C VAL A 467 18.17 -17.40 7.14
N LEU A 468 17.16 -18.00 6.53
CA LEU A 468 15.90 -17.37 6.20
C LEU A 468 14.83 -17.76 7.24
N VAL A 469 14.22 -16.76 7.86
CA VAL A 469 13.09 -16.95 8.76
C VAL A 469 11.81 -16.50 8.08
N ILE A 470 10.97 -17.46 7.70
CA ILE A 470 9.63 -17.18 7.14
C ILE A 470 8.66 -17.08 8.31
N LEU A 471 8.13 -15.87 8.53
CA LEU A 471 7.17 -15.54 9.58
C LEU A 471 5.75 -15.76 9.04
N ASP A 472 5.24 -16.98 9.22
CA ASP A 472 3.90 -17.41 8.77
C ASP A 472 2.87 -17.12 9.86
N ASN A 473 2.16 -16.00 9.70
CA ASN A 473 1.12 -15.56 10.61
C ASN A 473 -0.30 -15.77 10.06
N ARG A 474 -0.42 -16.41 8.89
CA ARG A 474 -1.66 -16.80 8.23
C ARG A 474 -2.52 -15.62 7.80
N THR A 475 -1.93 -14.45 7.49
CA THR A 475 -2.68 -13.27 7.04
C THR A 475 -1.80 -12.14 6.48
N THR A 476 -2.30 -11.37 5.51
CA THR A 476 -1.65 -10.10 5.12
C THR A 476 -2.05 -8.99 6.11
N ALA A 477 -1.35 -8.96 7.24
CA ALA A 477 -1.81 -8.28 8.47
C ALA A 477 -1.95 -6.74 8.38
N MET A 478 -0.95 -6.03 7.86
CA MET A 478 -0.91 -4.56 7.93
C MET A 478 -1.85 -3.86 6.96
N THR A 479 -2.32 -4.56 5.92
CA THR A 479 -3.15 -4.01 4.85
C THR A 479 -4.64 -4.25 5.05
N GLY A 480 -5.05 -4.98 6.10
CA GLY A 480 -6.46 -5.26 6.39
C GLY A 480 -6.82 -6.72 6.60
N GLY A 481 -5.85 -7.64 6.56
CA GLY A 481 -6.05 -9.06 6.84
C GLY A 481 -6.55 -9.86 5.64
N GLN A 482 -6.12 -9.48 4.43
CA GLN A 482 -6.49 -10.14 3.19
C GLN A 482 -5.97 -11.59 3.11
N PRO A 483 -6.65 -12.47 2.33
CA PRO A 483 -6.14 -13.80 2.07
C PRO A 483 -4.94 -13.79 1.11
N HIS A 484 -4.14 -14.85 1.18
CA HIS A 484 -2.97 -15.09 0.33
C HIS A 484 -2.89 -16.61 0.02
N PRO A 485 -2.03 -17.07 -0.91
CA PRO A 485 -1.98 -18.48 -1.33
C PRO A 485 -1.71 -19.50 -0.22
N GLY A 486 -1.23 -19.07 0.94
CA GLY A 486 -1.03 -19.92 2.11
C GLY A 486 -2.30 -20.21 2.90
N LEU A 487 -3.48 -19.79 2.42
CA LEU A 487 -4.77 -20.00 3.08
C LEU A 487 -5.73 -20.81 2.20
N PRO A 488 -6.67 -21.57 2.80
CA PRO A 488 -7.65 -22.37 2.06
C PRO A 488 -8.89 -21.55 1.63
N ILE A 489 -8.74 -20.22 1.49
CA ILE A 489 -9.83 -19.30 1.14
C ILE A 489 -9.36 -18.26 0.12
N ASP A 490 -10.22 -17.89 -0.83
CA ASP A 490 -9.94 -16.87 -1.85
C ASP A 490 -10.41 -15.46 -1.43
N GLY A 491 -10.17 -14.48 -2.31
CA GLY A 491 -10.57 -13.09 -2.12
C GLY A 491 -12.07 -12.83 -2.07
N MET A 492 -12.91 -13.78 -2.49
CA MET A 492 -14.38 -13.73 -2.39
C MET A 492 -14.91 -14.49 -1.16
N GLY A 493 -14.02 -15.05 -0.34
CA GLY A 493 -14.36 -15.83 0.84
C GLY A 493 -14.80 -17.27 0.55
N MET A 494 -14.54 -17.77 -0.66
CA MET A 494 -14.83 -19.14 -1.07
C MET A 494 -13.65 -20.07 -0.78
N GLU A 495 -13.89 -21.39 -0.76
CA GLU A 495 -12.83 -22.39 -0.58
C GLU A 495 -11.80 -22.33 -1.73
N ALA A 496 -10.51 -22.38 -1.39
CA ALA A 496 -9.40 -22.31 -2.34
C ALA A 496 -8.27 -23.28 -1.97
N PRO A 497 -7.41 -23.67 -2.93
CA PRO A 497 -6.24 -24.50 -2.64
C PRO A 497 -5.23 -23.78 -1.74
N GLU A 498 -4.81 -24.43 -0.65
CA GLU A 498 -3.74 -23.95 0.21
C GLU A 498 -2.36 -24.43 -0.29
N ILE A 499 -1.46 -23.48 -0.58
CA ILE A 499 -0.09 -23.77 -1.01
C ILE A 499 0.83 -23.90 0.21
N SER A 500 1.44 -25.07 0.37
CA SER A 500 2.34 -25.37 1.49
C SER A 500 3.70 -24.67 1.32
N ILE A 501 4.02 -23.72 2.21
CA ILE A 501 5.34 -23.07 2.28
C ILE A 501 6.47 -24.12 2.47
N PRO A 502 6.39 -25.08 3.41
CA PRO A 502 7.42 -26.10 3.55
C PRO A 502 7.67 -26.91 2.27
N ALA A 503 6.62 -27.29 1.54
CA ALA A 503 6.76 -28.01 0.28
C ALA A 503 7.39 -27.14 -0.81
N MET A 504 7.00 -25.87 -0.90
CA MET A 504 7.55 -24.91 -1.85
C MET A 504 9.04 -24.65 -1.61
N VAL A 505 9.43 -24.44 -0.35
CA VAL A 505 10.83 -24.24 0.05
C VAL A 505 11.68 -25.46 -0.31
N LYS A 506 11.19 -26.68 -0.05
CA LYS A 506 11.85 -27.92 -0.46
C LYS A 506 11.95 -28.05 -1.98
N ALA A 507 10.91 -27.67 -2.71
CA ALA A 507 10.91 -27.68 -4.17
C ALA A 507 11.91 -26.68 -4.77
N CYS A 508 12.26 -25.61 -4.04
CA CYS A 508 13.34 -24.68 -4.42
C CYS A 508 14.75 -25.26 -4.18
N GLY A 509 14.88 -26.45 -3.59
CA GLY A 509 16.14 -27.14 -3.36
C GLY A 509 16.80 -26.88 -2.00
N VAL A 510 16.08 -26.31 -1.03
CA VAL A 510 16.59 -26.14 0.33
C VAL A 510 16.55 -27.47 1.08
N GLU A 511 17.69 -27.90 1.63
CA GLU A 511 17.80 -29.15 2.38
C GLU A 511 17.40 -29.00 3.85
N MET A 512 17.87 -27.92 4.51
CA MET A 512 17.51 -27.61 5.89
C MET A 512 16.22 -26.80 5.93
N VAL A 513 15.10 -27.47 6.26
CA VAL A 513 13.78 -26.85 6.43
C VAL A 513 13.14 -27.34 7.72
N GLU A 514 12.95 -26.45 8.69
CA GLU A 514 12.21 -26.74 9.92
C GLU A 514 10.98 -25.84 10.06
N THR A 515 9.86 -26.39 10.55
CA THR A 515 8.66 -25.61 10.89
C THR A 515 8.49 -25.63 12.41
N ILE A 516 8.39 -24.45 13.01
CA ILE A 516 8.29 -24.27 14.46
C ILE A 516 7.03 -23.50 14.83
N ASN A 517 6.53 -23.76 16.04
CA ASN A 517 5.61 -22.84 16.72
C ASN A 517 6.44 -21.87 17.57
N PRO A 518 6.52 -20.57 17.22
CA PRO A 518 7.33 -19.58 17.93
C PRO A 518 6.93 -19.39 19.40
N LEU A 519 5.72 -19.78 19.82
CA LEU A 519 5.33 -19.71 21.23
C LEU A 519 5.94 -20.83 22.08
N ASN A 520 6.52 -21.87 21.48
CA ASN A 520 7.37 -22.84 22.16
C ASN A 520 8.82 -22.34 22.09
N VAL A 521 9.19 -21.54 23.09
CA VAL A 521 10.49 -20.85 23.20
C VAL A 521 11.65 -21.83 23.07
N ARG A 522 11.62 -22.94 23.83
CA ARG A 522 12.72 -23.92 23.85
C ARG A 522 12.91 -24.58 22.48
N ASN A 523 11.84 -25.06 21.85
CA ASN A 523 11.95 -25.72 20.55
C ASN A 523 12.40 -24.74 19.46
N SER A 524 11.91 -23.49 19.53
CA SER A 524 12.30 -22.44 18.59
C SER A 524 13.79 -22.13 18.69
N ARG A 525 14.32 -22.02 19.92
CA ARG A 525 15.75 -21.78 20.15
C ARG A 525 16.63 -22.88 19.57
N GLU A 526 16.30 -24.15 19.81
CA GLU A 526 17.07 -25.28 19.28
C GLU A 526 17.04 -25.33 17.74
N SER A 527 15.89 -25.01 17.12
CA SER A 527 15.77 -24.91 15.67
C SER A 527 16.65 -23.80 15.08
N PHE A 528 16.64 -22.62 15.70
CA PHE A 528 17.49 -21.51 15.26
C PHE A 528 18.98 -21.80 15.45
N LYS A 529 19.39 -22.50 16.53
CA LYS A 529 20.79 -22.91 16.72
C LYS A 529 21.26 -23.84 15.61
N LYS A 530 20.45 -24.85 15.25
CA LYS A 530 20.75 -25.73 14.11
C LYS A 530 20.86 -24.95 12.80
N ALA A 531 19.96 -24.00 12.56
CA ALA A 531 19.97 -23.19 11.34
C ALA A 531 21.21 -22.30 11.25
N LEU A 532 21.59 -21.64 12.35
CA LEU A 532 22.79 -20.80 12.44
C LEU A 532 24.10 -21.58 12.28
N GLN A 533 24.10 -22.89 12.57
CA GLN A 533 25.25 -23.78 12.42
C GLN A 533 25.27 -24.51 11.07
N TYR A 534 24.25 -24.33 10.22
CA TYR A 534 24.17 -25.01 8.93
C TYR A 534 24.93 -24.22 7.86
N GLU A 535 25.75 -24.90 7.07
CA GLU A 535 26.45 -24.31 5.93
C GLU A 535 25.56 -24.33 4.68
N GLY A 536 25.12 -23.16 4.23
CA GLY A 536 24.26 -23.00 3.07
C GLY A 536 22.99 -22.21 3.40
N VAL A 537 21.94 -22.43 2.61
CA VAL A 537 20.64 -21.80 2.87
C VAL A 537 19.87 -22.67 3.87
N ALA A 538 19.61 -22.14 5.06
CA ALA A 538 18.73 -22.77 6.06
C ALA A 538 17.42 -22.01 6.15
N VAL A 539 16.28 -22.71 6.18
CA VAL A 539 14.95 -22.08 6.28
C VAL A 539 14.22 -22.55 7.53
N VAL A 540 13.85 -21.59 8.38
CA VAL A 540 12.98 -21.81 9.54
C VAL A 540 11.63 -21.14 9.30
N ILE A 541 10.57 -21.94 9.25
CA ILE A 541 9.18 -21.46 9.08
C ILE A 541 8.57 -21.33 10.47
N SER A 542 8.45 -20.08 10.93
CA SER A 542 7.85 -19.72 12.20
C SER A 542 6.34 -19.54 12.03
N GLN A 543 5.59 -20.61 12.27
CA GLN A 543 4.16 -20.66 11.96
C GLN A 543 3.29 -20.52 13.21
N TYR A 544 2.53 -19.41 13.28
CA TYR A 544 1.49 -19.23 14.28
C TYR A 544 0.50 -18.12 13.86
N PRO A 545 -0.83 -18.35 13.94
CA PRO A 545 -1.81 -17.36 13.49
C PRO A 545 -1.68 -16.03 14.24
N CYS A 546 -1.81 -14.92 13.51
CA CYS A 546 -1.79 -13.58 14.05
C CYS A 546 -2.80 -13.41 15.20
N MET A 547 -2.38 -12.74 16.28
CA MET A 547 -3.19 -12.52 17.48
C MET A 547 -4.43 -11.65 17.23
N LEU A 548 -4.48 -10.95 16.09
CA LEU A 548 -5.57 -10.04 15.71
C LEU A 548 -6.58 -10.65 14.73
N ILE A 549 -6.39 -11.89 14.27
CA ILE A 549 -7.36 -12.57 13.41
C ILE A 549 -8.70 -12.69 14.15
N LYS A 550 -9.77 -12.14 13.57
CA LYS A 550 -11.13 -12.18 14.12
C LYS A 550 -11.67 -13.61 14.13
N GLY A 551 -12.49 -13.94 15.13
CA GLY A 551 -13.12 -15.26 15.24
C GLY A 551 -12.16 -16.39 15.64
N ARG A 552 -10.89 -16.08 15.90
CA ARG A 552 -9.93 -17.02 16.46
C ARG A 552 -10.45 -17.55 17.80
N LYS A 553 -10.46 -18.88 17.97
CA LYS A 553 -10.78 -19.50 19.26
C LYS A 553 -9.82 -18.96 20.32
N GLU A 554 -10.34 -18.23 21.29
CA GLU A 554 -9.56 -17.77 22.44
C GLU A 554 -8.95 -18.98 23.16
N THR A 555 -7.63 -19.05 23.15
CA THR A 555 -6.89 -20.03 23.95
C THR A 555 -6.92 -19.61 25.41
N GLY A 556 -7.41 -20.47 26.29
CA GLY A 556 -7.37 -20.23 27.73
C GLY A 556 -8.34 -19.15 28.21
N LYS A 557 -9.63 -19.25 27.89
CA LYS A 557 -10.68 -18.36 28.42
C LYS A 557 -10.58 -18.16 29.94
N ASN A 558 -10.27 -19.25 30.64
CA ASN A 558 -10.15 -19.28 32.09
C ASN A 558 -8.70 -19.13 32.58
N ILE A 559 -7.78 -18.63 31.77
CA ILE A 559 -6.38 -18.42 32.18
C ILE A 559 -6.13 -16.92 32.31
N VAL A 560 -5.48 -16.51 33.39
CA VAL A 560 -4.89 -15.19 33.56
C VAL A 560 -3.39 -15.35 33.77
N ILE A 561 -2.61 -14.49 33.12
CA ILE A 561 -1.17 -14.41 33.35
C ILE A 561 -0.94 -13.27 34.33
N ASP A 562 -0.34 -13.56 35.48
CA ASP A 562 -0.04 -12.60 36.54
C ASP A 562 1.44 -12.68 36.98
N VAL A 563 1.91 -11.62 37.62
CA VAL A 563 3.23 -11.55 38.24
C VAL A 563 3.09 -11.90 39.72
N GLN A 564 3.89 -12.85 40.18
CA GLN A 564 4.05 -13.20 41.58
C GLN A 564 5.00 -12.19 42.23
N GLU A 565 4.44 -11.22 42.96
CA GLU A 565 5.22 -10.15 43.59
C GLU A 565 6.30 -10.70 44.56
N ASP A 566 6.03 -11.83 45.22
CA ASP A 566 6.95 -12.50 46.14
C ASP A 566 8.20 -13.09 45.46
N LYS A 567 8.16 -13.30 44.14
CA LYS A 567 9.28 -13.86 43.36
C LYS A 567 9.91 -12.84 42.41
N CYS A 568 9.24 -11.73 42.14
CA CYS A 568 9.72 -10.76 41.16
C CYS A 568 10.85 -9.93 41.75
N THR A 569 12.05 -10.04 41.18
CA THR A 569 13.22 -9.26 41.57
C THR A 569 13.33 -7.90 40.86
N ASN A 570 12.36 -7.56 40.01
CA ASN A 570 12.41 -6.40 39.12
C ASN A 570 13.68 -6.37 38.24
N CYS A 571 14.08 -7.53 37.73
CA CYS A 571 15.21 -7.65 36.79
C CYS A 571 14.94 -7.10 35.38
N ASP A 572 13.72 -6.62 35.14
CA ASP A 572 13.27 -5.95 33.92
C ASP A 572 13.38 -6.73 32.60
N THR A 573 13.85 -7.97 32.57
CA THR A 573 13.96 -8.80 31.35
C THR A 573 12.65 -8.85 30.55
N CYS A 574 11.48 -8.96 31.21
CA CYS A 574 10.20 -9.04 30.52
C CYS A 574 9.75 -7.71 29.88
N VAL A 575 10.21 -6.56 30.40
CA VAL A 575 9.87 -5.24 29.87
C VAL A 575 10.94 -4.71 28.91
N LEU A 576 12.22 -5.00 29.15
CA LEU A 576 13.35 -4.52 28.37
C LEU A 576 13.79 -5.47 27.24
N GLU A 577 13.69 -6.79 27.38
CA GLU A 577 14.13 -7.73 26.33
C GLU A 577 12.97 -8.36 25.57
N LEU A 578 11.86 -8.68 26.25
CA LEU A 578 10.67 -9.23 25.58
C LEU A 578 9.74 -8.12 25.07
N THR A 579 9.58 -7.04 25.84
CA THR A 579 8.83 -5.81 25.48
C THR A 579 7.43 -6.09 24.92
N CYS A 580 6.65 -6.86 25.68
CA CYS A 580 5.22 -7.06 25.38
C CYS A 580 4.41 -5.85 25.90
N PRO A 581 3.59 -5.17 25.08
CA PRO A 581 2.82 -4.00 25.53
C PRO A 581 1.80 -4.29 26.63
N ALA A 582 1.48 -5.56 26.88
CA ALA A 582 0.64 -5.95 28.01
C ALA A 582 1.41 -6.00 29.34
N ILE A 583 2.75 -5.84 29.34
CA ILE A 583 3.59 -5.87 30.53
C ILE A 583 4.14 -4.45 30.73
N TYR A 584 3.97 -3.89 31.92
CA TYR A 584 4.39 -2.52 32.22
C TYR A 584 4.93 -2.40 33.64
N THR A 585 5.75 -1.38 33.86
CA THR A 585 6.18 -0.98 35.20
C THR A 585 5.17 0.01 35.75
N SER A 586 4.53 -0.32 36.88
CA SER A 586 3.60 0.56 37.58
C SER A 586 4.32 1.75 38.22
N GLU A 587 3.57 2.76 38.65
CA GLU A 587 4.12 3.93 39.36
C GLU A 587 4.88 3.54 40.65
N GLU A 588 4.50 2.42 41.28
CA GLU A 588 5.18 1.83 42.43
C GLU A 588 6.51 1.12 42.08
N GLY A 589 6.92 1.12 40.81
CA GLY A 589 8.10 0.40 40.33
C GLY A 589 7.91 -1.11 40.20
N LYS A 590 6.68 -1.63 40.35
CA LYS A 590 6.39 -3.07 40.22
C LYS A 590 5.99 -3.44 38.79
N ILE A 591 6.51 -4.56 38.30
CA ILE A 591 6.09 -5.15 37.03
C ILE A 591 4.67 -5.69 37.15
N ARG A 592 3.76 -5.26 36.26
CA ARG A 592 2.36 -5.72 36.19
C ARG A 592 2.02 -6.16 34.76
N ILE A 593 0.97 -6.97 34.63
CA ILE A 593 0.43 -7.43 33.34
C ILE A 593 -1.01 -6.96 33.24
N ASP A 594 -1.33 -6.22 32.18
CA ASP A 594 -2.70 -5.81 31.87
C ASP A 594 -3.52 -7.00 31.35
N PRO A 595 -4.54 -7.47 32.10
CA PRO A 595 -5.36 -8.61 31.69
C PRO A 595 -6.26 -8.32 30.48
N LEU A 596 -6.57 -7.05 30.18
CA LEU A 596 -7.37 -6.64 29.02
C LEU A 596 -6.55 -6.67 27.73
N MET A 597 -5.26 -6.36 27.82
CA MET A 597 -4.34 -6.41 26.66
C MET A 597 -3.71 -7.79 26.45
N CYS A 598 -3.55 -8.58 27.52
CA CYS A 598 -2.86 -9.86 27.47
C CYS A 598 -3.56 -10.88 26.54
N ARG A 599 -2.82 -11.37 25.54
CA ARG A 599 -3.28 -12.41 24.60
C ARG A 599 -2.93 -13.84 25.02
N LYS A 600 -2.46 -14.04 26.26
CA LYS A 600 -2.26 -15.34 26.88
C LYS A 600 -1.34 -16.29 26.09
N CYS A 601 -0.30 -15.74 25.44
CA CYS A 601 0.63 -16.51 24.60
C CYS A 601 1.65 -17.33 25.39
N ASN A 602 1.73 -17.14 26.72
CA ASN A 602 2.66 -17.80 27.64
C ASN A 602 4.17 -17.62 27.34
N VAL A 603 4.57 -16.72 26.43
CA VAL A 603 6.00 -16.49 26.14
C VAL A 603 6.70 -15.89 27.37
N CYS A 604 6.11 -14.88 28.00
CA CYS A 604 6.67 -14.25 29.21
C CYS A 604 6.81 -15.21 30.41
N VAL A 605 5.94 -16.22 30.51
CA VAL A 605 6.03 -17.28 31.52
C VAL A 605 7.27 -18.15 31.27
N GLN A 606 7.59 -18.43 30.02
CA GLN A 606 8.73 -19.27 29.62
C GLN A 606 10.07 -18.53 29.68
N THR A 607 10.07 -17.20 29.48
CA THR A 607 11.29 -16.40 29.40
C THR A 607 11.67 -15.71 30.70
N CYS A 608 10.80 -15.67 31.72
CA CYS A 608 11.10 -15.05 33.01
C CYS A 608 12.18 -15.84 33.77
N PRO A 609 13.38 -15.25 34.02
CA PRO A 609 14.47 -15.95 34.71
C PRO A 609 14.08 -16.43 36.12
N GLU A 610 13.36 -15.58 36.85
CA GLU A 610 12.91 -15.84 38.22
C GLU A 610 11.68 -16.75 38.31
N LYS A 611 11.07 -17.10 37.17
CA LYS A 611 9.77 -17.80 37.12
C LYS A 611 8.69 -17.09 37.97
N ALA A 612 8.76 -15.77 38.00
CA ALA A 612 7.83 -14.90 38.72
C ALA A 612 6.53 -14.68 37.94
N ILE A 613 6.51 -14.92 36.62
CA ILE A 613 5.30 -14.82 35.80
C ILE A 613 4.66 -16.21 35.69
N ARG A 614 3.37 -16.33 36.03
CA ARG A 614 2.64 -17.62 35.98
C ARG A 614 1.34 -17.51 35.20
N ALA A 615 0.87 -18.66 34.72
CA ALA A 615 -0.49 -18.81 34.20
C ALA A 615 -1.38 -19.42 35.28
N LYS A 616 -2.38 -18.67 35.76
CA LYS A 616 -3.36 -19.09 36.77
C LYS A 616 -4.71 -19.39 36.12
N ARG A 617 -5.34 -20.50 36.50
CA ARG A 617 -6.73 -20.79 36.10
C ARG A 617 -7.71 -20.04 37.01
N ILE A 618 -8.68 -19.37 36.42
CA ILE A 618 -9.83 -18.77 37.11
C ILE A 618 -11.00 -19.75 36.93
N ASP A 619 -11.42 -20.36 38.02
CA ASP A 619 -12.65 -21.15 38.02
C ASP A 619 -13.83 -20.18 37.96
N ALA A 620 -14.78 -20.43 37.05
CA ALA A 620 -16.01 -19.66 37.01
C ALA A 620 -16.79 -19.93 38.30
N GLU A 621 -16.87 -18.95 39.19
CA GLU A 621 -17.70 -19.07 40.38
C GLU A 621 -19.15 -19.37 39.96
N ASN A 622 -19.69 -20.41 40.58
CA ASN A 622 -21.06 -20.88 40.42
C ASN A 622 -22.06 -19.77 40.79
N GLY A 623 -22.53 -19.02 39.80
CA GLY A 623 -23.70 -18.14 39.90
C GLY A 623 -25.03 -18.89 40.01
N ARG A 624 -25.10 -19.97 40.80
CA ARG A 624 -26.37 -20.51 41.30
C ARG A 624 -26.51 -20.10 42.76
N ASN A 625 -26.95 -18.86 42.97
CA ASN A 625 -27.56 -18.49 44.23
C ASN A 625 -28.84 -19.33 44.38
N LYS A 626 -28.76 -20.34 45.27
CA LYS A 626 -29.91 -20.76 46.06
C LYS A 626 -30.19 -19.65 47.07
N GLN A 627 -31.18 -18.82 46.78
CA GLN A 627 -32.28 -18.45 47.68
C GLN A 627 -33.28 -17.61 46.91
#